data_AF-A0A530BJ15-F1
#
_entry.id   AF-A0A530BJ15-F1
#
_cell.length_a   1.000
_cell.length_b   1.000
_cell.length_c   1.000
_cell.angle_alpha   90.00
_cell.angle_beta   90.00
_cell.angle_gamma   90.00
#
_symmetry.space_group_name_H-M   'P 1'
#
loop_
_entity.id
_entity.type
_entity.pdbx_description
1 polymer ?
#
loop_
_entity_poly.entity_id
_entity_poly.type
_entity_poly.pdbx_seq_one_letter_code
_entity_poly.pdbx_strand_id
1 'polypeptide(L)' 'VYGTLRGRAIAGSEGNVSARIFCRKNEAELLAVDGWYTTAEEMEGVSRGKAVQAFLDNDALCVVPLG' A
#
# COMPACT_ATOMS: atom_id res chain seq x y z
N VAL A 1 -2.94 4.44 -8.31
CA VAL A 1 -1.89 5.04 -9.18
C VAL A 1 -1.54 4.08 -10.31
N TYR A 2 -2.05 4.30 -11.53
CA TYR A 2 -1.78 3.41 -12.67
C TYR A 2 -0.40 3.65 -13.32
N GLY A 3 0.64 3.67 -12.48
CA GLY A 3 2.03 3.89 -12.86
C GLY A 3 2.93 3.60 -11.66
N THR A 4 4.11 4.23 -11.64
CA THR A 4 5.01 4.18 -10.48
C THR A 4 4.47 5.05 -9.36
N LEU A 5 4.15 4.43 -8.22
CA LEU A 5 3.81 5.16 -7.00
C LEU A 5 5.11 5.50 -6.27
N ARG A 6 5.47 6.79 -6.22
CA ARG A 6 6.58 7.32 -5.42
C ARG A 6 6.04 8.20 -4.31
N GLY A 7 6.77 8.32 -3.20
CA GLY A 7 6.33 9.10 -2.04
C GLY A 7 5.31 8.34 -1.20
N ARG A 8 4.32 9.04 -0.62
CA ARG A 8 3.37 8.45 0.33
C ARG A 8 1.98 8.27 -0.29
N ALA A 9 1.35 7.14 -0.02
CA ALA A 9 -0.07 6.92 -0.31
C ALA A 9 -0.81 6.58 0.98
N ILE A 10 -1.87 7.35 1.25
CA ILE A 10 -2.70 7.22 2.44
C ILE A 10 -4.15 7.15 1.95
N ALA A 11 -4.87 6.12 2.37
CA ALA A 11 -6.26 5.92 2.03
C ALA A 11 -7.09 5.63 3.29
N GLY A 12 -8.38 5.95 3.24
CA GLY A 12 -9.29 5.65 4.34
C GLY A 12 -9.06 6.46 5.62
N SER A 13 -8.40 7.63 5.55
CA SER A 13 -8.10 8.47 6.72
C SER A 13 -9.30 8.90 7.56
N GLU A 14 -10.51 8.82 7.00
CA GLU A 14 -11.78 9.15 7.67
C GLU A 14 -12.50 7.88 8.18
N GLY A 15 -11.78 6.83 8.57
CA GLY A 15 -12.36 5.60 9.12
C GLY A 15 -12.87 4.60 8.08
N ASN A 16 -12.44 4.72 6.81
CA ASN A 16 -12.87 3.80 5.76
C ASN A 16 -11.91 2.61 5.64
N VAL A 17 -12.16 1.58 6.45
CA VAL A 17 -11.41 0.31 6.46
C VAL A 17 -11.47 -0.46 5.14
N SER A 18 -12.47 -0.19 4.28
CA SER A 18 -12.60 -0.84 2.97
C SER A 18 -11.74 -0.19 1.86
N ALA A 19 -11.06 0.90 2.19
CA ALA A 19 -10.21 1.61 1.23
C ALA A 19 -9.06 0.74 0.75
N ARG A 20 -8.65 0.95 -0.51
CA ARG A 20 -7.59 0.17 -1.16
C ARG A 20 -6.68 1.09 -1.95
N ILE A 21 -5.39 0.80 -1.93
CA ILE A 21 -4.39 1.46 -2.77
C ILE A 21 -3.93 0.47 -3.83
N PHE A 22 -3.95 0.90 -5.09
CA PHE A 22 -3.45 0.11 -6.22
C PHE A 22 -2.30 0.84 -6.91
N CYS A 23 -1.22 0.14 -7.27
CA CYS A 23 -0.24 0.69 -8.19
C CYS A 23 0.39 -0.34 -9.13
N ARG A 24 0.92 0.15 -10.27
CA ARG A 24 1.60 -0.71 -11.26
C ARG A 24 3.07 -0.96 -10.94
N LYS A 25 3.70 -0.05 -10.17
CA LYS A 25 5.04 -0.23 -9.64
C LYS A 25 5.13 0.47 -8.29
N ASN A 26 5.33 -0.32 -7.23
CA ASN A 26 5.43 0.17 -5.87
C ASN A 26 6.84 0.70 -5.59
N GLU A 27 7.00 2.02 -5.56
CA GLU A 27 8.22 2.68 -5.10
C GLU A 27 7.90 3.62 -3.91
N ALA A 28 6.84 3.32 -3.16
CA ALA A 28 6.35 4.18 -2.10
C ALA A 28 7.34 4.25 -0.94
N GLU A 29 7.43 5.42 -0.32
CA GLU A 29 8.05 5.64 0.99
C GLU A 29 7.15 5.12 2.12
N LEU A 30 5.84 5.20 1.92
CA LEU A 30 4.82 4.76 2.87
C LEU A 30 3.51 4.40 2.17
N LEU A 31 2.91 3.29 2.57
CA LEU A 31 1.52 2.93 2.26
C LEU A 31 0.74 2.88 3.55
N ALA A 32 -0.45 3.50 3.59
CA ALA A 32 -1.34 3.43 4.75
C ALA A 32 -2.81 3.28 4.38
N VAL A 33 -3.52 2.46 5.15
CA VAL A 33 -4.97 2.30 5.08
C VAL A 33 -5.53 2.39 6.49
N ASP A 34 -6.39 3.39 6.74
CA ASP A 34 -7.05 3.63 8.03
C ASP A 34 -6.09 3.62 9.23
N GLY A 35 -4.99 4.37 9.12
CA GLY A 35 -3.99 4.51 10.19
C GLY A 35 -2.96 3.39 10.28
N TRP A 36 -3.23 2.21 9.71
CA TRP A 36 -2.23 1.15 9.57
C TRP A 36 -1.31 1.46 8.40
N TYR A 37 0.00 1.35 8.63
CA TYR A 37 0.98 1.72 7.62
C TYR A 37 2.13 0.71 7.51
N THR A 38 2.79 0.75 6.36
CA THR A 38 4.09 0.11 6.15
C THR A 38 5.04 1.08 5.44
N THR A 39 6.32 0.96 5.75
CA THR A 39 7.40 1.83 5.26
C THR A 39 8.16 1.20 4.10
N ALA A 40 8.97 2.01 3.41
CA ALA A 40 9.87 1.54 2.37
C ALA A 40 10.76 0.36 2.81
N GLU A 41 11.27 0.37 4.04
CA GLU A 41 12.18 -0.64 4.57
C GLU A 41 11.49 -2.00 4.74
N GLU A 42 10.27 -2.01 5.28
CA GLU A 42 9.47 -3.23 5.45
C GLU A 42 9.00 -3.82 4.11
N MET A 43 8.82 -2.97 3.10
CA MET A 43 8.43 -3.38 1.75
C MET A 43 9.60 -3.90 0.91
N GLU A 44 10.85 -3.65 1.31
CA GLU A 44 12.05 -4.03 0.55
C GLU A 44 12.16 -5.55 0.41
N GLY A 45 12.44 -6.03 -0.81
CA GLY A 45 12.41 -7.47 -1.12
C GLY A 45 11.02 -8.14 -1.10
N VAL A 46 10.02 -7.54 -0.45
CA VAL A 46 8.66 -8.08 -0.32
C VAL A 46 7.78 -7.59 -1.48
N SER A 47 7.57 -6.28 -1.58
CA SER A 47 6.57 -5.68 -2.48
C SER A 47 7.08 -4.51 -3.30
N ARG A 48 8.27 -3.95 -3.00
CA ARG A 48 8.91 -2.91 -3.83
C ARG A 48 9.13 -3.37 -5.27
N GLY A 49 8.98 -2.44 -6.21
CA GLY A 49 9.14 -2.65 -7.64
C GLY A 49 8.02 -3.44 -8.32
N LYS A 50 7.08 -4.03 -7.56
CA LYS A 50 5.99 -4.87 -8.08
C LYS A 50 4.71 -4.05 -8.27
N ALA A 51 3.80 -4.54 -9.12
CA ALA A 51 2.42 -4.08 -9.11
C ALA A 51 1.73 -4.63 -7.85
N VAL A 52 1.02 -3.80 -7.09
CA VAL A 52 0.45 -4.21 -5.79
C VAL A 52 -0.93 -3.62 -5.53
N GLN A 53 -1.66 -4.32 -4.66
CA GLN A 53 -2.80 -3.80 -3.92
C GLN A 53 -2.45 -3.77 -2.42
N ALA A 54 -2.72 -2.65 -1.76
CA ALA A 54 -2.69 -2.53 -0.31
C ALA A 54 -4.10 -2.33 0.25
N PHE A 55 -4.46 -3.06 1.31
CA PHE A 55 -5.78 -3.07 1.92
C PHE A 55 -5.71 -3.60 3.36
N LEU A 56 -6.76 -3.38 4.15
CA LEU A 56 -6.89 -4.00 5.47
C LEU A 56 -7.56 -5.37 5.40
N ASP A 57 -7.00 -6.32 6.13
CA ASP A 57 -7.61 -7.61 6.45
C ASP A 57 -7.44 -7.89 7.95
N ASN A 58 -8.54 -8.06 8.68
CA ASN A 58 -8.56 -8.28 10.13
C ASN A 58 -7.62 -7.33 10.91
N ASP A 59 -7.75 -6.02 10.68
CA ASP A 59 -6.91 -4.98 11.29
C ASP A 59 -5.41 -5.11 11.00
N ALA A 60 -5.02 -5.76 9.90
CA ALA A 60 -3.65 -5.81 9.42
C ALA A 60 -3.55 -5.24 8.01
N LEU A 61 -2.54 -4.39 7.78
CA LEU A 61 -2.23 -3.91 6.44
C LEU A 61 -1.60 -5.03 5.61
N CYS A 62 -2.33 -5.46 4.59
CA CYS A 62 -1.88 -6.44 3.63
C CYS A 62 -1.42 -5.74 2.35
N VAL A 63 -0.19 -6.03 1.89
CA VAL A 63 0.34 -5.56 0.60
C VAL A 63 0.66 -6.77 -0.26
N VAL A 64 -0.17 -7.02 -1.28
CA VAL A 64 -0.07 -8.21 -2.12
C VAL A 64 0.21 -7.84 -3.57
N PRO A 65 0.97 -8.66 -4.31
CA PRO A 65 1.12 -8.47 -5.75
C PRO A 65 -0.22 -8.48 -6.47
N LEU A 66 -0.37 -7.59 -7.46
CA LEU A 66 -1.43 -7.72 -8.46
C LEU A 66 -0.96 -8.76 -9.48
N GLY A 67 -1.73 -9.85 -9.60
CA GLY A 67 -1.57 -10.82 -10.68
C GLY A 67 -1.83 -10.23 -12.05
#